data_AF-A0A2Z6M2D7-F1
#
_entry.id   AF-A0A2Z6M2D7-F1
#
_cell.length_a   1.000
_cell.length_b   1.000
_cell.length_c   1.000
_cell.angle_alpha   90.00
_cell.angle_beta   90.00
_cell.angle_gamma   90.00
#
_symmetry.space_group_name_H-M   'P 1'
#
loop_
_entity.id
_entity.type
_entity.pdbx_description
1 polymer ?
#
loop_
_entity_poly.entity_id
_entity_poly.type
_entity_poly.pdbx_seq_one_letter_code
_entity_poly.pdbx_strand_id
1 'polypeptide(L)'
;MHIESGDIQGIIDPALHGDYDLQSMWKIAEKALMCVQPHGHMRPSISEVVKEIQDAIAIEREAESISEDENMTRNSVHSSINMGSMDLAAAENYLAIDDSIARPKAR
;
A
#
# COMPACT_ATOMS: atom_id res chain seq x y z
N MET A 1 0.50 9.39 22.87
CA MET A 1 0.87 9.65 21.45
C MET A 1 -0.37 10.19 20.74
N HIS A 2 -0.24 11.07 19.73
CA HIS A 2 -1.39 11.69 19.03
C HIS A 2 -2.41 10.67 18.47
N ILE A 3 -1.94 9.48 18.08
CA ILE A 3 -2.77 8.35 17.62
C ILE A 3 -3.66 7.79 18.75
N GLU A 4 -3.15 7.70 19.99
CA GLU A 4 -3.91 7.18 21.16
C GLU A 4 -5.02 8.13 21.61
N SER A 5 -4.89 9.42 21.30
CA SER A 5 -5.92 10.44 21.55
C SER A 5 -6.97 10.53 20.44
N GLY A 6 -6.85 9.73 19.36
CA GLY A 6 -7.78 9.79 18.23
C GLY A 6 -7.46 10.91 17.22
N ASP A 7 -6.37 11.65 17.39
CA ASP A 7 -6.00 12.78 16.55
C ASP A 7 -4.93 12.36 15.53
N ILE A 8 -5.40 11.71 14.46
CA ILE A 8 -4.54 11.35 13.34
C ILE A 8 -4.09 12.59 12.56
N GLN A 9 -4.94 13.62 12.45
CA GLN A 9 -4.66 14.78 11.61
C GLN A 9 -3.44 15.57 12.12
N GLY A 10 -3.24 15.61 13.44
CA GLY A 10 -2.07 16.23 14.06
C GLY A 10 -0.72 15.58 13.74
N ILE A 11 -0.68 14.38 13.13
CA ILE A 11 0.58 13.72 12.75
C ILE A 11 0.78 13.57 11.25
N ILE A 12 -0.22 13.95 10.45
CA ILE A 12 -0.13 13.89 8.99
C ILE A 12 0.80 15.01 8.52
N ASP A 13 1.67 14.69 7.55
CA ASP A 13 2.57 15.67 6.95
C ASP A 13 1.74 16.79 6.28
N PRO A 14 1.88 18.06 6.71
CA PRO A 14 1.19 19.19 6.08
C PRO A 14 1.49 19.34 4.58
N ALA A 15 2.62 18.83 4.10
CA ALA A 15 3.00 18.85 2.68
C ALA A 15 2.12 17.95 1.80
N LEU A 16 1.27 17.09 2.39
CA LEU A 16 0.27 16.33 1.64
C LEU A 16 -0.96 17.17 1.28
N HIS A 17 -1.13 18.38 1.82
CA HIS A 17 -2.19 19.33 1.46
C HIS A 17 -3.64 18.80 1.52
N GLY A 18 -3.89 17.68 2.21
CA GLY A 18 -5.21 17.04 2.26
C GLY A 18 -5.45 16.03 1.13
N ASP A 19 -4.45 15.77 0.28
CA ASP A 19 -4.50 14.78 -0.81
C ASP A 19 -4.21 13.37 -0.27
N TYR A 20 -5.12 12.89 0.57
CA TYR A 20 -5.09 11.54 1.15
C TYR A 20 -6.48 11.14 1.66
N ASP A 21 -6.75 9.84 1.67
CA ASP A 21 -7.88 9.24 2.37
C ASP A 21 -7.56 9.02 3.85
N LEU A 22 -8.50 9.41 4.73
CA LEU A 22 -8.29 9.33 6.16
C LEU A 22 -8.21 7.88 6.66
N GLN A 23 -8.95 6.96 6.06
CA GLN A 23 -8.95 5.54 6.45
C GLN A 23 -7.63 4.88 6.09
N SER A 24 -7.06 5.21 4.93
CA SER A 24 -5.72 4.74 4.56
C SER A 24 -4.66 5.23 5.56
N MET A 25 -4.73 6.51 5.96
CA MET A 25 -3.76 7.12 6.88
C MET A 25 -3.85 6.50 8.28
N TRP A 26 -5.06 6.22 8.77
CA TRP A 26 -5.27 5.47 10.01
C TRP A 26 -4.61 4.09 9.97
N LYS A 27 -4.82 3.38 8.88
CA LYS A 27 -4.33 2.02 8.67
C LYS A 27 -2.80 1.96 8.66
N ILE A 28 -2.15 2.91 7.98
CA ILE A 28 -0.69 3.06 8.00
C ILE A 28 -0.18 3.44 9.40
N ALA A 29 -0.82 4.40 10.06
CA ALA A 29 -0.39 4.90 11.37
C ALA A 29 -0.47 3.81 12.46
N GLU A 30 -1.53 3.02 12.48
CA GLU A 30 -1.67 1.87 13.38
C GLU A 30 -0.55 0.86 13.17
N LYS A 31 -0.26 0.49 11.91
CA LYS A 31 0.81 -0.47 11.62
C LYS A 31 2.18 0.06 11.99
N ALA A 32 2.46 1.34 11.70
CA ALA A 32 3.71 1.99 12.05
C ALA A 32 3.95 1.95 13.57
N LEU A 33 2.90 2.14 14.37
CA LEU A 33 2.99 2.03 15.83
C LEU A 33 3.33 0.60 16.30
N MET A 34 2.84 -0.42 15.61
CA MET A 34 3.22 -1.82 15.88
C MET A 34 4.67 -2.11 15.48
N CYS A 35 5.16 -1.52 14.38
CA CYS A 35 6.54 -1.71 13.91
C CYS A 35 7.60 -1.20 14.91
N VAL A 36 7.26 -0.19 15.72
CA VAL A 36 8.19 0.44 16.67
C VAL A 36 8.05 -0.07 18.11
N GLN A 37 7.37 -1.21 18.31
CA GLN A 37 7.23 -1.79 19.65
C GLN A 37 8.61 -2.06 20.30
N PRO A 38 8.76 -1.81 21.62
CA PRO A 38 10.06 -1.96 22.31
C PRO A 38 10.63 -3.37 22.17
N HIS A 39 9.76 -4.38 22.20
CA HIS A 39 10.14 -5.79 22.11
C HIS A 39 9.93 -6.32 20.69
N GLY A 40 10.96 -6.95 20.13
CA GLY A 40 10.95 -7.42 18.74
C GLY A 40 9.85 -8.43 18.43
N HIS A 41 9.48 -9.28 19.38
CA HIS A 41 8.42 -10.28 19.20
C HIS A 41 7.00 -9.69 19.14
N MET A 42 6.82 -8.41 19.51
CA MET A 42 5.56 -7.69 19.36
C MET A 42 5.47 -6.93 18.04
N ARG A 43 6.58 -6.85 17.28
CA ARG A 43 6.61 -6.20 15.98
C ARG A 43 6.02 -7.16 14.94
N PRO A 44 5.26 -6.65 13.97
CA PRO A 44 4.71 -7.47 12.90
C PRO A 44 5.82 -8.05 12.01
N SER A 45 5.53 -9.16 11.36
CA SER A 45 6.36 -9.67 10.27
C SER A 45 6.33 -8.71 9.07
N ILE A 46 7.38 -8.74 8.24
CA ILE A 46 7.42 -7.88 7.05
C ILE A 46 6.26 -8.18 6.08
N SER A 47 5.80 -9.42 6.01
CA SER A 47 4.63 -9.81 5.20
C SER A 47 3.35 -9.14 5.68
N GLU A 48 3.14 -9.02 7.00
CA GLU A 48 1.98 -8.33 7.55
C GLU A 48 2.05 -6.82 7.28
N VAL A 49 3.26 -6.24 7.35
CA VAL A 49 3.47 -4.82 7.00
C VAL A 49 3.16 -4.57 5.53
N VAL A 50 3.66 -5.41 4.62
CA VAL A 50 3.40 -5.29 3.18
C VAL A 50 1.91 -5.40 2.87
N LYS A 51 1.22 -6.36 3.50
CA LYS A 51 -0.23 -6.51 3.35
C LYS A 51 -0.97 -5.22 3.74
N GLU A 52 -0.63 -4.63 4.89
CA GLU A 52 -1.29 -3.42 5.36
C GLU A 52 -1.06 -2.22 4.42
N ILE A 53 0.16 -2.11 3.88
CA ILE A 53 0.48 -1.07 2.89
C ILE A 53 -0.34 -1.26 1.62
N GLN A 54 -0.49 -2.50 1.15
CA GLN A 54 -1.30 -2.81 -0.03
C GLN A 54 -2.78 -2.48 0.20
N ASP A 55 -3.32 -2.81 1.37
CA ASP A 55 -4.69 -2.46 1.75
C ASP A 55 -4.90 -0.93 1.79
N ALA A 56 -3.96 -0.18 2.37
CA ALA A 56 -4.04 1.29 2.39
C ALA A 56 -4.00 1.89 0.98
N ILE A 57 -3.13 1.38 0.10
CA ILE A 57 -3.08 1.80 -1.31
C ILE A 57 -4.39 1.49 -2.05
N ALA A 58 -5.03 0.36 -1.76
CA ALA A 58 -6.30 0.01 -2.36
C ALA A 58 -7.41 1.00 -1.97
N ILE A 59 -7.44 1.44 -0.71
CA ILE A 59 -8.37 2.44 -0.20
C ILE A 59 -8.17 3.79 -0.92
N GLU A 60 -6.93 4.27 -1.03
CA GLU A 60 -6.62 5.52 -1.74
C GLU A 60 -7.11 5.50 -3.19
N ARG A 61 -6.88 4.39 -3.90
CA ARG A 61 -7.28 4.25 -5.32
C ARG A 61 -8.80 4.18 -5.50
N GLU A 62 -9.51 3.58 -4.55
CA GLU A 62 -10.98 3.54 -4.60
C GLU A 62 -11.55 4.96 -4.43
N ALA A 63 -10.97 5.77 -3.53
CA ALA A 63 -11.37 7.16 -3.34
C ALA A 63 -11.18 8.01 -4.62
N GLU A 64 -10.09 7.81 -5.36
CA GLU A 64 -9.86 8.48 -6.66
C GLU A 64 -10.92 8.09 -7.69
N SER A 65 -11.30 6.82 -7.77
CA SER A 65 -12.28 6.33 -8.76
C SER A 65 -13.71 6.89 -8.57
N ILE A 66 -14.09 7.23 -7.33
CA ILE A 66 -15.40 7.83 -7.03
C ILE A 66 -15.48 9.28 -7.50
N SER A 67 -14.34 9.99 -7.55
CA SER A 67 -14.28 11.39 -7.98
C SER A 67 -14.46 11.58 -9.50
N GLU A 68 -14.35 10.50 -10.29
CA GLU A 68 -14.53 10.52 -11.75
C GLU A 68 -15.99 10.28 -12.21
N ASP A 69 -16.87 9.78 -11.35
CA ASP A 69 -18.26 9.41 -11.73
C ASP A 69 -19.23 10.60 -11.77
N GLU A 70 -18.94 11.68 -11.04
CA GLU A 70 -19.78 12.89 -10.99
C GLU A 70 -19.75 13.73 -12.31
N ASN A 71 -18.85 13.43 -13.25
CA ASN A 71 -18.73 14.18 -14.52
C ASN A 71 -19.19 13.42 -15.79
N MET A 72 -19.71 12.19 -15.67
CA MET A 72 -20.08 11.37 -16.86
C MET A 72 -21.58 11.31 -17.17
N THR A 73 -22.43 12.06 -16.47
CA THR A 73 -23.89 12.02 -16.73
C THR A 73 -24.36 12.82 -17.97
N ARG A 74 -23.50 13.38 -18.82
CA ARG A 74 -23.98 14.16 -19.99
C ARG A 74 -23.53 13.74 -21.38
N ASN A 75 -22.71 12.70 -21.55
CA ASN A 75 -22.27 12.32 -22.89
C ASN A 75 -22.48 10.84 -23.20
N SER A 76 -23.75 10.55 -23.51
CA SER A 76 -24.17 9.72 -24.64
C SER A 76 -23.69 8.28 -24.69
N VAL A 77 -24.63 7.38 -24.37
CA VAL A 77 -24.93 6.12 -25.08
C VAL A 77 -24.03 5.83 -26.29
N HIS A 78 -23.35 4.67 -26.20
CA HIS A 78 -22.80 3.85 -27.28
C HIS A 78 -21.29 3.69 -27.25
N SER A 79 -20.80 2.65 -26.56
CA SER A 79 -19.70 1.79 -27.05
C SER A 79 -19.63 0.51 -26.21
N SER A 80 -20.26 -0.56 -26.70
CA SER A 80 -20.03 -1.92 -26.24
C SER A 80 -18.74 -2.44 -26.89
N ILE A 81 -17.75 -2.80 -26.08
CA ILE A 81 -16.62 -3.64 -26.51
C ILE A 81 -16.29 -4.66 -25.42
N ASN A 82 -16.45 -5.93 -25.81
CA ASN A 82 -16.11 -7.13 -25.07
C ASN A 82 -14.58 -7.32 -25.10
N MET A 83 -13.92 -7.37 -23.95
CA MET A 83 -12.51 -7.75 -23.85
C MET A 83 -12.36 -8.97 -22.95
N GLY A 84 -11.98 -10.09 -23.58
CA GLY A 84 -11.95 -11.40 -22.99
C GLY A 84 -10.75 -11.64 -22.07
N SER A 85 -10.99 -12.57 -21.15
CA SER A 85 -10.06 -13.32 -20.30
C SER A 85 -8.69 -13.60 -20.92
N MET A 86 -7.63 -13.31 -20.17
CA MET A 86 -6.31 -13.92 -20.38
C MET A 86 -5.75 -14.40 -19.04
N ASP A 87 -5.40 -15.69 -19.06
CA ASP A 87 -4.99 -16.55 -17.97
C ASP A 87 -3.54 -16.27 -17.49
N LEU A 88 -3.27 -16.78 -16.30
CA LEU A 88 -2.06 -16.72 -15.49
C LEU A 88 -0.91 -17.48 -16.17
N ALA A 89 0.21 -16.81 -16.46
CA ALA A 89 1.44 -17.46 -16.85
C ALA A 89 2.62 -16.89 -16.06
N ALA A 90 3.10 -17.72 -15.15
CA ALA A 90 4.36 -17.60 -14.45
C ALA A 90 5.51 -17.25 -15.41
N ALA A 91 6.25 -16.20 -15.09
CA ALA A 91 7.60 -15.98 -15.59
C ALA A 91 8.46 -15.47 -14.43
N GLU A 92 8.99 -16.45 -13.71
CA GLU A 92 10.26 -16.39 -12.99
C GLU A 92 11.27 -15.52 -13.74
N ASN A 93 11.67 -14.39 -13.17
CA ASN A 93 12.93 -13.73 -13.52
C ASN A 93 13.53 -13.11 -12.26
N TYR A 94 13.74 -13.96 -11.24
CA TYR A 94 14.60 -13.65 -10.12
C TYR A 94 16.05 -13.81 -10.57
N LEU A 95 16.67 -12.66 -10.81
CA LEU A 95 18.08 -12.43 -11.06
C LEU A 95 18.97 -13.50 -10.37
N ALA A 96 19.69 -14.28 -11.15
CA ALA A 96 20.68 -15.23 -10.65
C ALA A 96 21.71 -14.50 -9.77
N ILE A 97 21.71 -14.80 -8.48
CA ILE A 97 22.66 -14.24 -7.52
C ILE A 97 24.01 -14.93 -7.76
N ASP A 98 25.04 -14.15 -8.07
CA ASP A 98 26.42 -14.63 -8.22
C ASP A 98 26.96 -15.11 -6.85
N ASP A 99 27.19 -16.42 -6.74
CA ASP A 99 27.62 -17.13 -5.53
C ASP A 99 29.08 -16.82 -5.10
N SER A 100 29.71 -15.81 -5.69
CA SER A 100 31.11 -15.43 -5.43
C SER A 100 31.33 -14.78 -4.05
N ILE A 101 30.28 -14.41 -3.30
CA ILE A 101 30.37 -13.72 -2.00
C ILE A 101 30.45 -14.71 -0.81
N ALA A 102 30.08 -15.99 -1.00
CA ALA A 102 29.96 -16.96 0.10
C ALA A 102 31.28 -17.66 0.50
N ARG A 103 32.45 -17.22 0.02
CA ARG A 103 33.73 -17.86 0.39
C ARG A 103 34.35 -17.21 1.64
N PRO A 104 34.28 -17.83 2.83
CA PRO A 104 35.04 -17.35 3.98
C PRO A 104 36.54 -17.55 3.71
N LYS A 105 37.33 -16.47 3.78
CA LYS A 105 38.79 -16.58 3.88
C LYS A 105 39.13 -16.99 5.31
N ALA A 106 39.66 -18.20 5.46
CA ALA A 106 40.31 -18.62 6.69
C ALA A 106 41.54 -17.73 6.95
N ARG A 107 41.66 -17.21 8.18
CA ARG A 107 42.91 -16.69 8.72
C ARG A 107 43.30 -17.56 9.90
#